data_AF-A0A4Q2Y686-F1
#
_entry.id   AF-A0A4Q2Y686-F1
#
_cell.length_a   1.000
_cell.length_b   1.000
_cell.length_c   1.000
_cell.angle_alpha   90.00
_cell.angle_beta   90.00
_cell.angle_gamma   90.00
#
_symmetry.space_group_name_H-M   'P 1'
#
loop_
_entity.id
_entity.type
_entity.pdbx_description
1 polymer ?
#
loop_
_entity_poly.entity_id
_entity_poly.type
_entity_poly.pdbx_seq_one_letter_code
_entity_poly.pdbx_strand_id
1 'polypeptide(L)'
;HDLILPVSSTIAAALIPHPEFTSRVHVLFNSVSVPAEDPGDTGKLDELLRSYPEVRRWLLVVGKLSPRKNQAAAVQVLRSLMDAGETDTGLLLAGDVDPDYQPVMEQAIAAAGVGNRVAMIGNFDGVASLLQRADTLLLPSFREGLPRSLVEAVTAGKPAFSFPCEGVEDIYGPHRSTFVSADSTAAALVSTVRQAWSQPEASAKAFAEVRESVLARFSPQAHLARLSGLLNGPSRKPFR
;
A
#
# COMPACT_ATOMS: atom_id res chain seq x y z
N HIS A 1 33.94 -10.76 -1.88
CA HIS A 1 33.89 -10.05 -0.58
C HIS A 1 32.62 -9.20 -0.54
N ASP A 2 31.50 -9.78 -0.96
CA ASP A 2 30.42 -9.02 -1.59
C ASP A 2 29.24 -8.86 -0.62
N LEU A 3 28.74 -7.64 -0.49
CA LEU A 3 27.58 -7.32 0.34
C LEU A 3 26.32 -7.95 -0.27
N ILE A 4 25.43 -8.43 0.60
CA ILE A 4 24.11 -8.93 0.23
C ILE A 4 23.09 -7.92 0.76
N LEU A 5 22.36 -7.27 -0.15
CA LEU A 5 21.51 -6.12 0.14
C LEU A 5 20.04 -6.45 -0.11
N PRO A 6 19.39 -7.25 0.76
CA PRO A 6 17.96 -7.50 0.64
C PRO A 6 17.16 -6.22 0.86
N VAL A 7 16.01 -6.14 0.16
CA VAL A 7 15.17 -4.93 0.12
C VAL A 7 14.11 -4.86 1.23
N SER A 8 13.99 -5.90 2.05
CA SER A 8 13.10 -5.97 3.22
C SER A 8 13.76 -6.72 4.38
N SER A 9 13.30 -6.48 5.61
CA SER A 9 13.80 -7.19 6.79
C SER A 9 13.42 -8.66 6.79
N THR A 10 12.24 -9.00 6.27
CA THR A 10 11.80 -10.40 6.14
C THR A 10 12.71 -11.21 5.21
N ILE A 11 13.11 -10.64 4.07
CA ILE A 11 14.08 -11.32 3.18
C ILE A 11 15.44 -11.44 3.87
N ALA A 12 15.90 -10.42 4.59
CA ALA A 12 17.14 -10.52 5.37
C ALA A 12 17.06 -11.63 6.44
N ALA A 13 15.95 -11.71 7.16
CA ALA A 13 15.74 -12.72 8.19
C ALA A 13 15.77 -14.15 7.64
N ALA A 14 15.31 -14.36 6.40
CA ALA A 14 15.43 -15.66 5.72
C ALA A 14 16.88 -16.04 5.37
N LEU A 15 17.76 -15.05 5.18
CA LEU A 15 19.17 -15.27 4.81
C LEU A 15 20.11 -15.37 6.03
N ILE A 16 19.73 -14.79 7.18
CA ILE A 16 20.55 -14.78 8.39
C ILE A 16 20.90 -16.19 8.94
N PRO A 17 19.99 -17.20 8.90
CA PRO A 17 20.27 -18.56 9.37
C PRO A 17 21.40 -19.28 8.62
N HIS A 18 21.79 -18.76 7.45
CA HIS A 18 22.86 -19.28 6.61
C HIS A 18 24.20 -18.61 6.98
N PRO A 19 25.12 -19.29 7.69
CA PRO A 19 26.36 -18.70 8.20
C PRO A 19 27.24 -18.07 7.11
N GLU A 20 27.14 -18.58 5.88
CA GLU A 20 27.82 -18.06 4.70
C GLU A 20 27.37 -16.63 4.32
N PHE A 21 26.19 -16.19 4.76
CA PHE A 21 25.58 -14.90 4.42
C PHE A 21 25.50 -13.93 5.61
N THR A 22 25.42 -14.42 6.85
CA THR A 22 25.11 -13.59 8.05
C THR A 22 25.96 -12.33 8.17
N SER A 23 27.28 -12.42 7.93
CA SER A 23 28.21 -11.28 8.06
C SER A 23 28.15 -10.29 6.88
N ARG A 24 27.38 -10.61 5.84
CA ARG A 24 27.29 -9.87 4.57
C ARG A 24 25.90 -9.30 4.30
N VAL A 25 24.89 -9.72 5.07
CA VAL A 25 23.50 -9.28 4.90
C VAL A 25 23.26 -7.94 5.59
N HIS A 26 22.93 -6.92 4.80
CA HIS A 26 22.54 -5.60 5.28
C HIS A 26 21.29 -5.13 4.54
N VAL A 27 20.19 -4.89 5.26
CA VAL A 27 18.96 -4.40 4.62
C VAL A 27 19.19 -3.02 4.02
N LEU A 28 18.90 -2.89 2.72
CA LEU A 28 18.87 -1.65 1.99
C LEU A 28 17.49 -1.51 1.37
N PHE A 29 16.60 -0.77 2.04
CA PHE A 29 15.26 -0.51 1.52
C PHE A 29 15.35 0.26 0.20
N ASN A 30 14.50 -0.12 -0.75
CA ASN A 30 14.35 0.66 -1.98
C ASN A 30 13.85 2.06 -1.66
N SER A 31 14.38 3.06 -2.35
CA SER A 31 13.82 4.40 -2.30
C SER A 31 12.49 4.46 -3.04
N VAL A 32 11.56 5.19 -2.47
CA VAL A 32 10.25 5.47 -3.04
C VAL A 32 10.03 6.97 -2.93
N SER A 33 9.82 7.61 -4.07
CA SER A 33 9.49 9.03 -4.16
C SER A 33 8.16 9.17 -4.84
N VAL A 34 7.27 9.98 -4.25
CA VAL A 34 6.14 10.54 -4.97
C VAL A 34 6.70 11.72 -5.78
N PRO A 35 6.61 11.71 -7.11
CA PRO A 35 7.10 12.81 -7.95
C PRO A 35 6.50 14.15 -7.51
N ALA A 36 7.32 15.21 -7.50
CA ALA A 36 6.84 16.57 -7.20
C ALA A 36 5.97 17.11 -8.35
N GLU A 37 6.32 16.75 -9.59
CA GLU A 37 5.50 16.96 -10.78
C GLU A 37 4.71 15.70 -11.06
N ASP A 38 3.40 15.85 -11.17
CA ASP A 38 2.49 14.76 -11.38
C ASP A 38 2.13 14.67 -12.87
N PRO A 39 2.60 13.64 -13.60
CA PRO A 39 2.35 13.54 -15.03
C PRO A 39 0.89 13.20 -15.35
N GLY A 40 0.06 12.95 -14.33
CA GLY A 40 -1.32 12.54 -14.51
C GLY A 40 -2.24 13.62 -15.05
N ASP A 41 -3.13 13.18 -15.94
CA ASP A 41 -4.22 14.00 -16.46
C ASP A 41 -5.31 14.14 -15.38
N THR A 42 -5.06 15.02 -14.41
CA THR A 42 -5.99 15.33 -13.31
C THR A 42 -7.37 15.75 -13.82
N GLY A 43 -7.44 16.43 -14.96
CA GLY A 43 -8.70 16.86 -15.59
C GLY A 43 -9.57 15.66 -15.97
N LYS A 44 -9.00 14.67 -16.66
CA LYS A 44 -9.71 13.43 -17.00
C LYS A 44 -10.07 12.61 -15.78
N LEU A 45 -9.18 12.51 -14.78
CA LEU A 45 -9.50 11.82 -13.54
C LEU A 45 -10.69 12.49 -12.84
N ASP A 46 -10.68 13.81 -12.69
CA ASP A 46 -11.76 14.54 -12.04
C ASP A 46 -13.08 14.41 -12.82
N GLU A 47 -13.04 14.45 -14.16
CA GLU A 47 -14.21 14.21 -15.00
C GLU A 47 -14.79 12.81 -14.79
N LEU A 48 -13.93 11.78 -14.76
CA LEU A 48 -14.35 10.42 -14.48
C LEU A 48 -14.98 10.30 -13.08
N LEU A 49 -14.34 10.84 -12.04
CA LEU A 49 -14.87 10.74 -10.67
C LEU A 49 -16.23 11.46 -10.53
N ARG A 50 -16.50 12.52 -11.31
CA ARG A 50 -17.81 13.18 -11.34
C ARG A 50 -18.94 12.30 -11.89
N SER A 51 -18.62 11.24 -12.65
CA SER A 51 -19.62 10.25 -13.08
C SER A 51 -20.15 9.37 -11.93
N TYR A 52 -19.58 9.50 -10.73
CA TYR A 52 -19.99 8.82 -9.50
C TYR A 52 -20.50 9.84 -8.46
N PRO A 53 -21.61 10.55 -8.70
CA PRO A 53 -22.02 11.73 -7.91
C PRO A 53 -22.37 11.43 -6.46
N GLU A 54 -22.68 10.17 -6.13
CA GLU A 54 -22.98 9.75 -4.77
C GLU A 54 -21.73 9.40 -3.95
N VAL A 55 -20.54 9.35 -4.58
CA VAL A 55 -19.28 9.02 -3.91
C VAL A 55 -18.62 10.29 -3.41
N ARG A 56 -18.33 10.32 -2.11
CA ARG A 56 -17.59 11.39 -1.42
C ARG A 56 -16.26 10.92 -0.86
N ARG A 57 -16.15 9.63 -0.56
CA ARG A 57 -14.92 9.00 -0.05
C ARG A 57 -14.41 7.95 -1.03
N TRP A 58 -13.17 8.08 -1.48
CA TRP A 58 -12.54 7.13 -2.39
C TRP A 58 -11.54 6.23 -1.67
N LEU A 59 -11.81 4.93 -1.75
CA LEU A 59 -10.83 3.87 -1.50
C LEU A 59 -10.01 3.68 -2.78
N LEU A 60 -8.69 3.59 -2.67
CA LEU A 60 -7.80 3.42 -3.82
C LEU A 60 -7.05 2.10 -3.73
N VAL A 61 -6.94 1.39 -4.87
CA VAL A 61 -5.97 0.31 -5.05
C VAL A 61 -5.15 0.60 -6.30
N VAL A 62 -3.83 0.58 -6.17
CA VAL A 62 -2.87 0.86 -7.25
C VAL A 62 -2.06 -0.37 -7.62
N GLY A 63 -1.90 -0.60 -8.92
CA GLY A 63 -1.06 -1.61 -9.53
C GLY A 63 -1.87 -2.64 -10.33
N LYS A 64 -1.18 -3.46 -11.13
CA LYS A 64 -1.81 -4.48 -11.99
C LYS A 64 -2.86 -5.31 -11.24
N LEU A 65 -4.07 -5.35 -11.77
CA LEU A 65 -5.18 -6.16 -11.26
C LEU A 65 -4.90 -7.64 -11.57
N SER A 66 -4.61 -8.42 -10.53
CA SER A 66 -4.16 -9.81 -10.68
C SER A 66 -4.50 -10.66 -9.45
N PRO A 67 -4.54 -12.01 -9.57
CA PRO A 67 -4.90 -12.89 -8.45
C PRO A 67 -4.00 -12.71 -7.22
N ARG A 68 -2.72 -12.38 -7.43
CA ARG A 68 -1.76 -12.12 -6.34
C ARG A 68 -2.13 -10.87 -5.52
N LYS A 69 -2.64 -9.84 -6.19
CA LYS A 69 -2.98 -8.53 -5.61
C LYS A 69 -4.39 -8.47 -5.05
N ASN A 70 -5.26 -9.38 -5.51
CA ASN A 70 -6.58 -9.69 -4.94
C ASN A 70 -7.52 -8.47 -4.80
N GLN A 71 -7.62 -7.66 -5.86
CA GLN A 71 -8.51 -6.50 -5.89
C GLN A 71 -9.99 -6.85 -5.72
N ALA A 72 -10.39 -8.11 -5.98
CA ALA A 72 -11.72 -8.60 -5.65
C ALA A 72 -12.05 -8.48 -4.15
N ALA A 73 -11.07 -8.61 -3.25
CA ALA A 73 -11.29 -8.36 -1.84
C ALA A 73 -11.59 -6.88 -1.54
N ALA A 74 -11.02 -5.93 -2.28
CA ALA A 74 -11.36 -4.52 -2.12
C ALA A 74 -12.82 -4.23 -2.51
N VAL A 75 -13.37 -4.94 -3.50
CA VAL A 75 -14.80 -4.89 -3.85
C VAL A 75 -15.68 -5.37 -2.69
N GLN A 76 -15.29 -6.48 -2.04
CA GLN A 76 -15.98 -7.00 -0.86
C GLN A 76 -15.88 -6.04 0.34
N VAL A 77 -14.72 -5.38 0.52
CA VAL A 77 -14.52 -4.34 1.54
C VAL A 77 -15.48 -3.18 1.30
N LEU A 78 -15.56 -2.67 0.07
CA LEU A 78 -16.50 -1.60 -0.29
C LEU A 78 -17.95 -1.98 0.07
N ARG A 79 -18.41 -3.16 -0.37
CA ARG A 79 -19.77 -3.65 -0.06
C ARG A 79 -20.03 -3.69 1.44
N SER A 80 -19.09 -4.26 2.21
CA SER A 80 -19.24 -4.39 3.65
C SER A 80 -19.25 -3.04 4.38
N LEU A 81 -18.50 -2.06 3.89
CA LEU A 81 -18.52 -0.69 4.43
C LEU A 81 -19.86 -0.01 4.13
N MET A 82 -20.41 -0.19 2.94
CA MET A 82 -21.75 0.30 2.59
C MET A 82 -22.84 -0.32 3.47
N ASP A 83 -22.78 -1.64 3.72
CA ASP A 83 -23.69 -2.35 4.63
C ASP A 83 -23.59 -1.83 6.07
N ALA A 84 -22.42 -1.34 6.45
CA ALA A 84 -22.16 -0.73 7.75
C ALA A 84 -22.55 0.75 7.85
N GLY A 85 -23.11 1.35 6.78
CA GLY A 85 -23.61 2.72 6.75
C GLY A 85 -22.73 3.73 6.00
N GLU A 86 -21.56 3.34 5.51
CA GLU A 86 -20.64 4.21 4.74
C GLU A 86 -21.08 4.29 3.26
N THR A 87 -22.31 4.75 3.03
CA THR A 87 -23.00 4.69 1.72
C THR A 87 -22.48 5.70 0.70
N ASP A 88 -21.62 6.63 1.10
CA ASP A 88 -20.94 7.61 0.24
C ASP A 88 -19.51 7.18 -0.13
N THR A 89 -19.14 5.93 0.12
CA THR A 89 -17.83 5.38 -0.26
C THR A 89 -17.84 4.79 -1.66
N GLY A 90 -16.73 4.92 -2.39
CA GLY A 90 -16.48 4.29 -3.68
C GLY A 90 -15.07 3.69 -3.75
N LEU A 91 -14.80 2.90 -4.79
CA LEU A 91 -13.54 2.20 -5.00
C LEU A 91 -12.94 2.57 -6.36
N LEU A 92 -11.74 3.14 -6.33
CA LEU A 92 -10.92 3.47 -7.48
C LEU A 92 -9.84 2.40 -7.65
N LEU A 93 -9.88 1.71 -8.80
CA LEU A 93 -8.94 0.67 -9.18
C LEU A 93 -8.07 1.19 -10.33
N ALA A 94 -6.80 1.46 -10.03
CA ALA A 94 -5.84 2.01 -10.98
C ALA A 94 -4.75 0.98 -11.32
N GLY A 95 -4.74 0.54 -12.57
CA GLY A 95 -3.83 -0.45 -13.12
C GLY A 95 -4.50 -1.30 -14.18
N ASP A 96 -3.71 -1.83 -15.10
CA ASP A 96 -4.22 -2.76 -16.11
C ASP A 96 -4.72 -4.06 -15.47
N VAL A 97 -5.75 -4.63 -16.07
CA VAL A 97 -6.34 -5.90 -15.64
C VAL A 97 -5.65 -7.04 -16.36
N ASP A 98 -5.18 -8.02 -15.61
CA ASP A 98 -4.78 -9.30 -16.19
C ASP A 98 -6.00 -9.91 -16.91
N PRO A 99 -5.92 -10.28 -18.20
CA PRO A 99 -7.06 -10.84 -18.93
C PRO A 99 -7.70 -12.03 -18.22
N ASP A 100 -6.91 -12.89 -17.57
CA ASP A 100 -7.41 -14.05 -16.84
C ASP A 100 -8.10 -13.68 -15.51
N TYR A 101 -7.84 -12.47 -15.00
CA TYR A 101 -8.43 -11.96 -13.76
C TYR A 101 -9.63 -11.05 -14.01
N GLN A 102 -9.81 -10.55 -15.23
CA GLN A 102 -10.93 -9.68 -15.59
C GLN A 102 -12.31 -10.32 -15.29
N PRO A 103 -12.58 -11.58 -15.65
CA PRO A 103 -13.86 -12.22 -15.32
C PRO A 103 -14.11 -12.30 -13.81
N VAL A 104 -13.05 -12.50 -13.01
CA VAL A 104 -13.14 -12.55 -11.54
C VAL A 104 -13.54 -11.18 -10.97
N MET A 105 -12.95 -10.11 -11.51
CA MET A 105 -13.28 -8.74 -11.11
C MET A 105 -14.72 -8.37 -11.49
N GLU A 106 -15.13 -8.66 -12.73
CA GLU A 106 -16.48 -8.40 -13.21
C GLU A 106 -17.53 -9.16 -12.37
N GLN A 107 -17.27 -10.45 -12.09
CA GLN A 107 -18.14 -11.25 -11.23
C GLN A 107 -18.20 -10.71 -9.80
N ALA A 108 -17.08 -10.31 -9.22
CA ALA A 108 -17.04 -9.75 -7.86
C ALA A 108 -17.85 -8.45 -7.77
N ILE A 109 -17.71 -7.56 -8.75
CA ILE A 109 -18.43 -6.28 -8.81
C ILE A 109 -19.93 -6.51 -9.00
N ALA A 110 -20.31 -7.41 -9.92
CA ALA A 110 -21.69 -7.75 -10.19
C ALA A 110 -22.36 -8.42 -8.98
N ALA A 111 -21.71 -9.41 -8.37
CA ALA A 111 -22.26 -10.13 -7.21
C ALA A 111 -22.41 -9.23 -5.98
N ALA A 112 -21.51 -8.25 -5.79
CA ALA A 112 -21.62 -7.26 -4.73
C ALA A 112 -22.66 -6.16 -5.01
N GLY A 113 -23.11 -6.01 -6.26
CA GLY A 113 -24.06 -4.98 -6.66
C GLY A 113 -23.53 -3.55 -6.51
N VAL A 114 -22.21 -3.36 -6.68
CA VAL A 114 -21.53 -2.07 -6.45
C VAL A 114 -20.97 -1.43 -7.72
N GLY A 115 -21.44 -1.85 -8.90
CA GLY A 115 -20.93 -1.36 -10.19
C GLY A 115 -20.99 0.17 -10.34
N ASN A 116 -22.01 0.82 -9.78
CA ASN A 116 -22.15 2.28 -9.76
C ASN A 116 -21.25 2.98 -8.72
N ARG A 117 -20.34 2.25 -8.06
CA ARG A 117 -19.41 2.73 -7.03
C ARG A 117 -17.97 2.30 -7.26
N VAL A 118 -17.71 1.54 -8.32
CA VAL A 118 -16.37 1.05 -8.67
C VAL A 118 -15.92 1.69 -9.98
N ALA A 119 -14.78 2.35 -9.96
CA ALA A 119 -14.12 2.93 -11.12
C ALA A 119 -12.86 2.12 -11.44
N MET A 120 -12.86 1.42 -12.58
CA MET A 120 -11.69 0.72 -13.12
C MET A 120 -11.09 1.56 -14.24
N ILE A 121 -9.93 2.19 -13.99
CA ILE A 121 -9.42 3.27 -14.86
C ILE A 121 -8.29 2.83 -15.78
N GLY A 122 -7.90 1.54 -15.71
CA GLY A 122 -6.73 1.03 -16.40
C GLY A 122 -5.43 1.61 -15.83
N ASN A 123 -4.33 1.48 -16.56
CA ASN A 123 -3.10 2.17 -16.20
C ASN A 123 -3.29 3.70 -16.20
N PHE A 124 -2.82 4.35 -15.15
CA PHE A 124 -2.89 5.80 -14.99
C PHE A 124 -1.50 6.34 -14.67
N ASP A 125 -0.99 7.20 -15.54
CA ASP A 125 0.27 7.90 -15.30
C ASP A 125 0.03 8.92 -14.19
N GLY A 126 0.79 8.87 -13.10
CA GLY A 126 0.61 9.83 -11.99
C GLY A 126 -0.08 9.26 -10.76
N VAL A 127 0.65 8.50 -9.96
CA VAL A 127 0.16 7.98 -8.68
C VAL A 127 -0.14 9.11 -7.68
N ALA A 128 0.54 10.25 -7.78
CA ALA A 128 0.28 11.39 -6.92
C ALA A 128 -1.15 11.93 -7.08
N SER A 129 -1.68 11.98 -8.31
CA SER A 129 -3.05 12.42 -8.63
C SER A 129 -4.06 11.52 -7.98
N LEU A 130 -3.86 10.20 -8.13
CA LEU A 130 -4.71 9.19 -7.53
C LEU A 130 -4.73 9.34 -6.01
N LEU A 131 -3.56 9.49 -5.39
CA LEU A 131 -3.44 9.69 -3.96
C LEU A 131 -4.10 10.99 -3.51
N GLN A 132 -4.00 12.08 -4.27
CA GLN A 132 -4.66 13.35 -3.93
C GLN A 132 -6.18 13.21 -3.87
N ARG A 133 -6.78 12.45 -4.81
CA ARG A 133 -8.24 12.24 -4.92
C ARG A 133 -8.76 11.12 -4.01
N ALA A 134 -7.88 10.23 -3.56
CA ALA A 134 -8.22 9.17 -2.63
C ALA A 134 -8.16 9.62 -1.17
N ASP A 135 -9.02 9.05 -0.35
CA ASP A 135 -9.03 9.26 1.10
C ASP A 135 -8.25 8.16 1.82
N THR A 136 -8.23 6.96 1.23
CA THR A 136 -7.61 5.79 1.84
C THR A 136 -7.10 4.85 0.77
N LEU A 137 -5.89 4.31 0.94
CA LEU A 137 -5.37 3.26 0.08
C LEU A 137 -5.60 1.87 0.72
N LEU A 138 -5.98 0.88 -0.08
CA LEU A 138 -6.08 -0.52 0.31
C LEU A 138 -5.01 -1.34 -0.43
N LEU A 139 -4.36 -2.23 0.30
CA LEU A 139 -3.45 -3.24 -0.25
C LEU A 139 -3.88 -4.65 0.19
N PRO A 140 -4.87 -5.27 -0.47
CA PRO A 140 -5.34 -6.62 -0.15
C PRO A 140 -4.43 -7.72 -0.75
N SER A 141 -3.14 -7.45 -0.92
CA SER A 141 -2.22 -8.37 -1.62
C SER A 141 -1.80 -9.54 -0.75
N PHE A 142 -1.67 -10.73 -1.35
CA PHE A 142 -1.22 -11.93 -0.63
C PHE A 142 0.30 -11.99 -0.47
N ARG A 143 1.05 -11.45 -1.43
CA ARG A 143 2.52 -11.48 -1.45
C ARG A 143 3.07 -10.21 -2.06
N GLU A 144 4.12 -9.66 -1.48
CA GLU A 144 4.84 -8.46 -1.92
C GLU A 144 6.33 -8.59 -1.61
N GLY A 145 7.16 -7.67 -2.10
CA GLY A 145 8.55 -7.54 -1.62
C GLY A 145 8.70 -6.33 -0.71
N LEU A 146 8.51 -5.15 -1.31
CA LEU A 146 8.25 -3.90 -0.62
C LEU A 146 7.05 -3.26 -1.31
N PRO A 147 5.89 -3.13 -0.65
CA PRO A 147 4.69 -2.58 -1.27
C PRO A 147 4.83 -1.07 -1.49
N ARG A 148 5.32 -0.70 -2.68
CA ARG A 148 5.58 0.69 -3.07
C ARG A 148 4.35 1.60 -2.92
N SER A 149 3.17 1.11 -3.28
CA SER A 149 1.91 1.88 -3.17
C SER A 149 1.55 2.24 -1.72
N LEU A 150 1.91 1.41 -0.74
CA LEU A 150 1.77 1.77 0.68
C LEU A 150 2.73 2.89 1.05
N VAL A 151 4.00 2.77 0.64
CA VAL A 151 5.03 3.79 0.92
C VAL A 151 4.66 5.13 0.27
N GLU A 152 4.19 5.11 -0.98
CA GLU A 152 3.71 6.29 -1.72
C GLU A 152 2.51 6.92 -1.01
N ALA A 153 1.51 6.13 -0.59
CA ALA A 153 0.34 6.63 0.13
C ALA A 153 0.71 7.27 1.47
N VAL A 154 1.48 6.57 2.30
CA VAL A 154 1.93 7.07 3.60
C VAL A 154 2.72 8.37 3.44
N THR A 155 3.64 8.42 2.48
CA THR A 155 4.43 9.62 2.17
C THR A 155 3.54 10.79 1.75
N ALA A 156 2.53 10.53 0.93
CA ALA A 156 1.51 11.49 0.50
C ALA A 156 0.50 11.87 1.60
N GLY A 157 0.64 11.34 2.81
CA GLY A 157 -0.25 11.64 3.93
C GLY A 157 -1.61 10.96 3.83
N LYS A 158 -1.71 9.86 3.07
CA LYS A 158 -2.93 9.09 2.89
C LYS A 158 -2.88 7.83 3.77
N PRO A 159 -3.82 7.67 4.72
CA PRO A 159 -3.97 6.43 5.48
C PRO A 159 -4.07 5.24 4.52
N ALA A 160 -3.35 4.18 4.84
CA ALA A 160 -3.33 2.98 4.02
C ALA A 160 -3.55 1.75 4.92
N PHE A 161 -4.31 0.79 4.40
CA PHE A 161 -4.64 -0.44 5.12
C PHE A 161 -4.29 -1.64 4.25
N SER A 162 -3.77 -2.69 4.85
CA SER A 162 -3.30 -3.85 4.09
C SER A 162 -3.66 -5.17 4.73
N PHE A 163 -3.64 -6.20 3.90
CA PHE A 163 -3.46 -7.57 4.38
C PHE A 163 -2.07 -7.75 5.02
N PRO A 164 -1.90 -8.79 5.86
CA PRO A 164 -0.60 -9.21 6.30
C PRO A 164 0.16 -9.81 5.11
N CYS A 165 1.22 -9.13 4.64
CA CYS A 165 2.15 -9.65 3.64
C CYS A 165 3.56 -9.08 3.87
N GLU A 166 4.54 -9.64 3.17
CA GLU A 166 5.97 -9.32 3.34
C GLU A 166 6.25 -7.83 3.08
N GLY A 167 7.08 -7.23 3.93
CA GLY A 167 7.50 -5.82 3.82
C GLY A 167 6.49 -4.82 4.39
N VAL A 168 5.31 -5.26 4.82
CA VAL A 168 4.32 -4.40 5.50
C VAL A 168 4.78 -4.04 6.92
N GLU A 169 5.42 -4.99 7.62
CA GLU A 169 6.03 -4.80 8.92
C GLU A 169 7.13 -3.73 8.91
N ASP A 170 7.87 -3.64 7.79
CA ASP A 170 8.90 -2.63 7.61
C ASP A 170 8.30 -1.22 7.51
N ILE A 171 7.04 -1.09 7.09
CA ILE A 171 6.35 0.18 6.92
C ILE A 171 5.67 0.61 8.23
N TYR A 172 4.83 -0.25 8.81
CA TYR A 172 4.01 0.14 9.96
C TYR A 172 4.66 -0.06 11.32
N GLY A 173 5.68 -0.92 11.43
CA GLY A 173 6.40 -1.18 12.67
C GLY A 173 5.46 -1.44 13.87
N PRO A 174 5.58 -0.68 14.98
CA PRO A 174 4.75 -0.89 16.16
C PRO A 174 3.26 -0.59 15.95
N HIS A 175 2.90 0.18 14.91
CA HIS A 175 1.50 0.53 14.59
C HIS A 175 0.82 -0.49 13.66
N ARG A 176 1.44 -1.65 13.44
CA ARG A 176 0.92 -2.70 12.56
C ARG A 176 -0.54 -3.05 12.87
N SER A 177 -0.92 -3.20 14.14
CA SER A 177 -2.29 -3.56 14.53
C SER A 177 -3.34 -2.50 14.19
N THR A 178 -2.94 -1.26 13.90
CA THR A 178 -3.85 -0.18 13.49
C THR A 178 -4.13 -0.19 11.98
N PHE A 179 -3.18 -0.64 11.17
CA PHE A 179 -3.23 -0.50 9.70
C PHE A 179 -3.20 -1.83 8.94
N VAL A 180 -2.88 -2.93 9.61
CA VAL A 180 -2.76 -4.26 8.99
C VAL A 180 -3.78 -5.19 9.58
N SER A 181 -4.57 -5.83 8.72
CA SER A 181 -5.59 -6.76 9.15
C SER A 181 -5.01 -7.99 9.83
N ALA A 182 -5.84 -8.62 10.68
CA ALA A 182 -5.46 -9.82 11.41
C ALA A 182 -5.13 -11.00 10.48
N ASP A 183 -5.84 -11.09 9.35
CA ASP A 183 -5.64 -12.08 8.30
C ASP A 183 -5.91 -11.48 6.91
N SER A 184 -5.76 -12.29 5.86
CA SER A 184 -5.93 -11.89 4.46
C SER A 184 -7.37 -12.06 3.96
N THR A 185 -8.36 -11.75 4.79
CA THR A 185 -9.78 -11.72 4.41
C THR A 185 -10.33 -10.30 4.31
N ALA A 186 -11.33 -10.10 3.46
CA ALA A 186 -12.02 -8.82 3.35
C ALA A 186 -12.66 -8.39 4.68
N ALA A 187 -13.23 -9.33 5.44
CA ALA A 187 -13.84 -9.05 6.74
C ALA A 187 -12.83 -8.49 7.76
N ALA A 188 -11.63 -9.07 7.84
CA ALA A 188 -10.58 -8.56 8.73
C ALA A 188 -10.10 -7.16 8.31
N LEU A 189 -9.98 -6.91 7.00
CA LEU A 189 -9.60 -5.59 6.49
C LEU A 189 -10.68 -4.53 6.75
N VAL A 190 -11.96 -4.87 6.58
CA VAL A 190 -13.09 -4.00 6.96
C VAL A 190 -13.05 -3.66 8.45
N SER A 191 -12.83 -4.65 9.31
CA SER A 191 -12.72 -4.43 10.76
C SER A 191 -11.62 -3.44 11.09
N THR A 192 -10.46 -3.58 10.45
CA THR A 192 -9.29 -2.71 10.64
C THR A 192 -9.59 -1.27 10.19
N VAL A 193 -10.16 -1.10 8.99
CA VAL A 193 -10.56 0.21 8.46
C VAL A 193 -11.57 0.89 9.38
N ARG A 194 -12.63 0.18 9.77
CA ARG A 194 -13.68 0.74 10.62
C ARG A 194 -13.19 1.08 12.02
N GLN A 195 -12.34 0.24 12.62
CA GLN A 195 -11.72 0.53 13.90
C GLN A 195 -10.94 1.85 13.83
N ALA A 196 -10.13 2.05 12.79
CA ALA A 196 -9.39 3.29 12.61
C ALA A 196 -10.32 4.50 12.41
N TRP A 197 -11.37 4.36 11.58
CA TRP A 197 -12.34 5.43 11.36
C TRP A 197 -13.15 5.80 12.61
N SER A 198 -13.42 4.84 13.49
CA SER A 198 -14.08 5.08 14.78
C SER A 198 -13.19 5.75 15.84
N GLN A 199 -11.87 5.78 15.63
CA GLN A 199 -10.89 6.36 16.56
C GLN A 199 -9.97 7.38 15.84
N PRO A 200 -10.54 8.42 15.20
CA PRO A 200 -9.81 9.25 14.24
C PRO A 200 -8.58 9.94 14.83
N GLU A 201 -8.65 10.41 16.09
CA GLU A 201 -7.51 11.05 16.75
C GLU A 201 -6.35 10.08 17.02
N ALA A 202 -6.67 8.89 17.55
CA ALA A 202 -5.66 7.87 17.83
C ALA A 202 -5.04 7.34 16.53
N SER A 203 -5.86 7.12 15.50
CA SER A 203 -5.39 6.70 14.18
C SER A 203 -4.56 7.77 13.48
N ALA A 204 -4.92 9.05 13.59
CA ALA A 204 -4.13 10.15 13.04
C ALA A 204 -2.76 10.25 13.72
N LYS A 205 -2.70 10.09 15.04
CA LYS A 205 -1.44 10.07 15.79
C LYS A 205 -0.56 8.89 15.35
N ALA A 206 -1.10 7.68 15.34
CA ALA A 206 -0.37 6.49 14.89
C ALA A 206 0.11 6.65 13.44
N PHE A 207 -0.72 7.22 12.57
CA PHE A 207 -0.36 7.47 11.18
C PHE A 207 0.76 8.49 11.03
N ALA A 208 0.79 9.55 11.85
CA ALA A 208 1.86 10.53 11.84
C ALA A 208 3.22 9.90 12.20
N GLU A 209 3.25 9.03 13.22
CA GLU A 209 4.44 8.29 13.64
C GLU A 209 4.92 7.31 12.55
N VAL A 210 3.98 6.61 11.89
CA VAL A 210 4.28 5.77 10.71
C VAL A 210 4.88 6.60 9.57
N ARG A 211 4.28 7.76 9.27
CA ARG A 211 4.73 8.62 8.17
C ARG A 211 6.12 9.19 8.40
N GLU A 212 6.42 9.62 9.61
CA GLU A 212 7.76 10.07 9.99
C GLU A 212 8.80 8.97 9.80
N SER A 213 8.53 7.76 10.31
CA SER A 213 9.37 6.58 10.13
C SER A 213 9.60 6.25 8.65
N VAL A 214 8.54 6.32 7.84
CA VAL A 214 8.63 6.04 6.40
C VAL A 214 9.51 7.06 5.67
N LEU A 215 9.31 8.36 5.93
CA LEU A 215 10.13 9.43 5.33
C LEU A 215 11.62 9.29 5.69
N ALA A 216 11.91 8.87 6.92
CA ALA A 216 13.27 8.67 7.41
C ALA A 216 13.95 7.43 6.80
N ARG A 217 13.22 6.45 6.26
CA ARG A 217 13.76 5.14 5.86
C ARG A 217 13.67 4.85 4.37
N PHE A 218 12.65 5.35 3.69
CA PHE A 218 12.34 5.03 2.29
C PHE A 218 12.54 6.21 1.33
N SER A 219 13.02 7.36 1.81
CA SER A 219 13.37 8.49 0.94
C SER A 219 14.64 8.23 0.13
N PRO A 220 14.82 8.88 -1.04
CA PRO A 220 16.08 8.84 -1.80
C PRO A 220 17.29 9.24 -0.94
N GLN A 221 17.14 10.24 -0.08
CA GLN A 221 18.17 10.71 0.82
C GLN A 221 18.54 9.64 1.86
N ALA A 222 17.55 8.97 2.46
CA ALA A 222 17.77 7.88 3.40
C ALA A 222 18.49 6.69 2.72
N HIS A 223 18.08 6.35 1.50
CA HIS A 223 18.71 5.29 0.71
C HIS A 223 20.18 5.59 0.42
N LEU A 224 20.49 6.80 -0.06
CA LEU A 224 21.86 7.23 -0.35
C LEU A 224 22.73 7.29 0.91
N ALA A 225 22.20 7.82 2.01
CA ALA A 225 22.91 7.87 3.29
C ALA A 225 23.27 6.45 3.78
N ARG A 226 22.32 5.51 3.68
CA ARG A 226 22.53 4.11 4.10
C ARG A 226 23.54 3.38 3.20
N LEU A 227 23.43 3.55 1.88
CA LEU A 227 24.38 2.98 0.92
C LEU A 227 25.79 3.56 1.15
N SER A 228 25.91 4.88 1.32
CA SER A 228 27.19 5.54 1.60
C SER A 228 27.82 5.06 2.91
N GLY A 229 27.01 4.87 3.96
CA GLY A 229 27.48 4.32 5.23
C GLY A 229 27.99 2.88 5.11
N LEU A 230 27.35 2.05 4.28
CA LEU A 230 27.78 0.67 4.02
C LEU A 230 29.08 0.60 3.20
N LEU A 231 29.29 1.53 2.27
CA LEU A 231 30.50 1.59 1.44
C LEU A 231 31.69 2.23 2.19
N ASN A 232 31.46 3.22 3.04
CA ASN A 232 32.50 4.06 3.64
C ASN A 232 32.76 3.82 5.15
N GLY A 233 31.95 2.99 5.82
CA GLY A 233 32.03 2.80 7.28
C GLY A 233 33.17 1.88 7.74
N PRO A 234 33.91 2.24 8.81
CA PRO A 234 34.85 1.31 9.46
C PRO A 234 34.04 0.32 10.32
N SER A 235 34.25 -0.98 10.08
CA SER A 235 33.55 -2.13 10.70
C SER A 235 32.12 -2.39 10.19
N ARG A 236 32.01 -3.45 9.39
CA ARG A 236 30.77 -4.07 8.91
C ARG A 236 30.11 -4.79 10.09
N LYS A 237 29.34 -4.08 10.92
CA LYS A 237 28.54 -4.76 11.95
C LYS A 237 27.34 -5.43 11.29
N PRO A 238 27.19 -6.77 11.40
CA PRO A 238 26.02 -7.46 10.87
C PRO A 238 24.75 -6.98 11.55
N PHE A 239 23.63 -7.20 10.86
CA PHE A 239 22.27 -6.91 11.30
C PHE A 239 22.03 -7.38 12.75
N ARG A 240 21.47 -6.51 13.61
CA ARG A 240 20.94 -6.86 14.94
C ARG A 240 19.44 -6.70 14.92
#